data_AF-A0A536MMF2-F1
#
_entry.id   AF-A0A536MMF2-F1
#
_cell.length_a   1.000
_cell.length_b   1.000
_cell.length_c   1.000
_cell.angle_alpha   90.00
_cell.angle_beta   90.00
_cell.angle_gamma   90.00
#
_symmetry.space_group_name_H-M   'P 1'
#
loop_
_entity.id
_entity.type
_entity.pdbx_description
1 polymer ?
#
loop_
_entity_poly.entity_id
_entity_poly.type
_entity_poly.pdbx_seq_one_letter_code
_entity_poly.pdbx_strand_id
1 'polypeptide(L)'
;MELAPAVFLAASAAAGFGVTYLSGVPLGLEERVLFGSVLGAMATAAATFVPSLVVRDVTLPTVALGFAIAIALGAFGLVVGRTRLRADWREARGRWSMPVGASGHPWPLLAVMVVCGAWTIHFLHQAYVYTPAGLYAGYINVWGDWAVHLSFAGSFAYGHNFPPEYPIDAGHRMGYPFMIDFLAADLVRVGLSLTESITATSAMLGLAFPGVLYLAALRFAASRVVAAVAVFVFLLSGGLGFVYLLSDLQHGGLAALEHLPREYTLNRDVNLQWLNPVLAYLVPQRS
;
A
#
# COMPACT_ATOMS: atom_id res chain seq x y z
N MET A 1 16.16 -3.78 -3.23
CA MET A 1 15.32 -4.98 -3.12
C MET A 1 15.95 -6.06 -3.96
N GLU A 2 16.12 -7.26 -3.40
CA GLU A 2 16.60 -8.42 -4.16
C GLU A 2 15.57 -8.87 -5.21
N LEU A 3 16.04 -9.59 -6.25
CA LEU A 3 15.20 -9.98 -7.38
C LEU A 3 14.03 -10.88 -6.97
N ALA A 4 14.25 -11.84 -6.08
CA ALA A 4 13.22 -12.81 -5.68
C ALA A 4 12.02 -12.16 -4.95
N PRO A 5 12.21 -11.32 -3.91
CA PRO A 5 11.12 -10.57 -3.28
C PRO A 5 10.38 -9.63 -4.25
N ALA A 6 11.10 -8.97 -5.16
CA ALA A 6 10.48 -8.10 -6.15
C ALA A 6 9.57 -8.89 -7.11
N VAL A 7 10.04 -10.04 -7.59
CA VAL A 7 9.25 -10.96 -8.43
C VAL A 7 8.06 -11.51 -7.64
N PHE A 8 8.26 -11.87 -6.37
CA PHE A 8 7.17 -12.34 -5.50
C PHE A 8 6.03 -11.32 -5.43
N LEU A 9 6.32 -10.06 -5.09
CA LEU A 9 5.31 -9.01 -4.99
C LEU A 9 4.65 -8.68 -6.34
N ALA A 10 5.43 -8.61 -7.42
CA ALA A 10 4.91 -8.36 -8.76
C ALA A 10 3.97 -9.48 -9.23
N ALA A 11 4.34 -10.73 -8.95
CA ALA A 11 3.53 -11.89 -9.28
C ALA A 11 2.30 -12.03 -8.36
N SER A 12 2.38 -11.64 -7.09
CA SER A 12 1.20 -11.46 -6.22
C SER A 12 0.22 -10.45 -6.83
N ALA A 13 0.70 -9.28 -7.26
CA ALA A 13 -0.14 -8.29 -7.93
C ALA A 13 -0.75 -8.84 -9.24
N ALA A 14 0.02 -9.59 -10.03
CA ALA A 14 -0.47 -10.24 -11.24
C ALA A 14 -1.52 -11.33 -10.95
N ALA A 15 -1.37 -12.09 -9.85
CA ALA A 15 -2.37 -13.04 -9.39
C ALA A 15 -3.69 -12.32 -9.09
N GLY A 16 -3.63 -11.24 -8.30
CA GLY A 16 -4.80 -10.44 -7.97
C GLY A 16 -5.43 -9.76 -9.19
N PHE A 17 -4.64 -9.31 -10.17
CA PHE A 17 -5.15 -8.86 -11.47
C PHE A 17 -6.02 -9.94 -12.13
N GLY A 18 -5.55 -11.18 -12.15
CA GLY A 18 -6.33 -12.32 -12.62
C GLY A 18 -7.60 -12.58 -11.82
N VAL A 19 -7.51 -12.53 -10.48
CA VAL A 19 -8.65 -12.68 -9.56
C VAL A 19 -9.75 -11.65 -9.84
N THR A 20 -9.42 -10.44 -10.29
CA THR A 20 -10.44 -9.42 -10.61
C THR A 20 -11.44 -9.89 -11.68
N TYR A 21 -11.06 -10.83 -12.57
CA TYR A 21 -11.94 -11.38 -13.59
C TYR A 21 -12.99 -12.35 -13.04
N LEU A 22 -12.79 -12.85 -11.81
CA LEU A 22 -13.75 -13.70 -11.09
C LEU A 22 -14.80 -12.90 -10.33
N SER A 23 -14.59 -11.58 -10.14
CA SER A 23 -15.48 -10.73 -9.32
C SER A 23 -16.86 -10.48 -9.92
N GLY A 24 -17.04 -10.69 -11.23
CA GLY A 24 -18.26 -10.30 -11.94
C GLY A 24 -18.45 -8.78 -12.12
N VAL A 25 -17.62 -7.94 -11.48
CA VAL A 25 -17.71 -6.48 -11.55
C VAL A 25 -17.18 -5.97 -12.90
N PRO A 26 -17.86 -5.02 -13.56
CA PRO A 26 -17.42 -4.42 -14.82
C PRO A 26 -16.29 -3.43 -14.58
N LEU A 27 -15.09 -3.95 -14.33
CA LEU A 27 -13.85 -3.19 -14.15
C LEU A 27 -13.10 -3.02 -15.48
N GLY A 28 -12.58 -1.82 -15.73
CA GLY A 28 -11.63 -1.51 -16.80
C GLY A 28 -10.21 -1.96 -16.47
N LEU A 29 -9.30 -1.91 -17.45
CA LEU A 29 -7.94 -2.43 -17.29
C LEU A 29 -7.16 -1.77 -16.14
N GLU A 30 -7.22 -0.43 -16.04
CA GLU A 30 -6.52 0.34 -15.00
C GLU A 30 -7.01 -0.03 -13.60
N GLU A 31 -8.32 -0.25 -13.45
CA GLU A 31 -8.94 -0.70 -12.20
C GLU A 31 -8.49 -2.11 -11.84
N ARG A 32 -8.42 -3.02 -12.81
CA ARG A 32 -7.96 -4.38 -12.58
C ARG A 32 -6.50 -4.43 -12.14
N VAL A 33 -5.64 -3.57 -12.69
CA VAL A 33 -4.23 -3.48 -12.27
C VAL A 33 -4.12 -2.98 -10.83
N LEU A 34 -4.81 -1.88 -10.50
CA LEU A 34 -4.70 -1.24 -9.19
C LEU A 34 -5.43 -2.01 -8.09
N PHE A 35 -6.68 -2.42 -8.32
CA PHE A 35 -7.43 -3.26 -7.39
C PHE A 35 -6.83 -4.67 -7.31
N GLY A 36 -6.30 -5.18 -8.42
CA GLY A 36 -5.59 -6.45 -8.46
C GLY A 36 -4.33 -6.45 -7.62
N SER A 37 -3.62 -5.32 -7.51
CA SER A 37 -2.48 -5.21 -6.61
C SER A 37 -2.90 -5.43 -5.15
N VAL A 38 -4.00 -4.81 -4.71
CA VAL A 38 -4.54 -5.00 -3.34
C VAL A 38 -5.04 -6.42 -3.12
N LEU A 39 -5.87 -6.94 -4.04
CA LEU A 39 -6.39 -8.30 -3.96
C LEU A 39 -5.29 -9.36 -4.03
N GLY A 40 -4.19 -9.06 -4.74
CA GLY A 40 -3.03 -9.91 -4.87
C GLY A 40 -2.28 -10.10 -3.56
N ALA A 41 -2.05 -9.01 -2.83
CA ALA A 41 -1.49 -9.06 -1.47
C ALA A 41 -2.39 -9.89 -0.54
N MET A 42 -3.71 -9.61 -0.54
CA MET A 42 -4.68 -10.32 0.30
C MET A 42 -4.74 -11.81 -0.03
N ALA A 43 -4.85 -12.17 -1.31
CA ALA A 43 -4.94 -13.56 -1.75
C ALA A 43 -3.65 -14.32 -1.46
N THR A 44 -2.48 -13.68 -1.65
CA THR A 44 -1.19 -14.30 -1.32
C THR A 44 -1.09 -14.57 0.17
N ALA A 45 -1.29 -13.55 1.02
CA ALA A 45 -1.21 -13.69 2.47
C ALA A 45 -2.17 -14.75 3.00
N ALA A 46 -3.42 -14.77 2.52
CA ALA A 46 -4.39 -15.77 2.93
C ALA A 46 -3.99 -17.19 2.47
N ALA A 47 -3.51 -17.33 1.23
CA ALA A 47 -3.13 -18.62 0.68
C ALA A 47 -1.86 -19.21 1.31
N THR A 48 -0.90 -18.38 1.71
CA THR A 48 0.31 -18.79 2.44
C THR A 48 0.04 -19.04 3.93
N PHE A 49 -0.95 -18.35 4.51
CA PHE A 49 -1.34 -18.54 5.90
C PHE A 49 -1.90 -19.93 6.17
N VAL A 50 -2.77 -20.46 5.29
CA VAL A 50 -3.39 -21.79 5.47
C VAL A 50 -2.37 -22.93 5.64
N PRO A 51 -1.41 -23.17 4.71
CA PRO A 51 -0.42 -24.22 4.89
C PRO A 51 0.51 -23.94 6.08
N SER A 52 0.85 -22.68 6.35
CA SER A 52 1.67 -22.31 7.50
C SER A 52 0.97 -22.59 8.83
N LEU A 53 -0.36 -22.42 8.89
CA LEU A 53 -1.19 -22.76 10.05
C LEU A 53 -1.22 -24.27 10.30
N VAL A 54 -1.28 -25.08 9.23
CA VAL A 54 -1.26 -26.55 9.32
C VAL A 54 0.11 -27.04 9.81
N VAL A 55 1.19 -26.49 9.27
CA VAL A 55 2.58 -26.83 9.64
C VAL A 55 3.00 -26.19 10.96
N ARG A 56 2.28 -25.15 11.41
CA ARG A 56 2.61 -24.29 12.56
C ARG A 56 3.94 -23.56 12.42
N ASP A 57 4.32 -23.24 11.19
CA ASP A 57 5.50 -22.45 10.88
C ASP A 57 5.38 -21.80 9.49
N VAL A 58 5.98 -20.62 9.33
CA VAL A 58 6.17 -19.99 8.02
C VAL A 58 7.46 -20.52 7.45
N THR A 59 7.45 -21.44 6.49
CA THR A 59 8.67 -22.01 5.89
C THR A 59 8.68 -21.73 4.39
N LEU A 60 9.85 -21.83 3.75
CA LEU A 60 9.92 -21.67 2.29
C LEU A 60 8.93 -22.61 1.55
N PRO A 61 8.75 -23.89 1.94
CA PRO A 61 7.70 -24.74 1.39
C PRO A 61 6.26 -24.23 1.60
N THR A 62 5.90 -23.74 2.79
CA THR A 62 4.52 -23.26 3.03
C THR A 62 4.25 -21.97 2.25
N VAL A 63 5.23 -21.08 2.18
CA VAL A 63 5.21 -19.88 1.33
C VAL A 63 5.08 -20.26 -0.14
N ALA A 64 5.91 -21.17 -0.65
CA ALA A 64 5.89 -21.59 -2.04
C ALA A 64 4.55 -22.25 -2.42
N LEU A 65 4.00 -23.10 -1.55
CA LEU A 65 2.70 -23.75 -1.78
C LEU A 65 1.56 -22.74 -1.82
N GLY A 66 1.46 -21.86 -0.83
CA GLY A 66 0.42 -20.83 -0.80
C GLY A 66 0.53 -19.84 -1.96
N PHE A 67 1.75 -19.45 -2.29
CA PHE A 67 2.02 -18.59 -3.44
C PHE A 67 1.62 -19.27 -4.76
N ALA A 68 1.92 -20.55 -4.95
CA ALA A 68 1.47 -21.31 -6.11
C ALA A 68 -0.06 -21.37 -6.21
N ILE A 69 -0.76 -21.51 -5.09
CA ILE A 69 -2.24 -21.47 -5.03
C ILE A 69 -2.76 -20.09 -5.47
N ALA A 70 -2.18 -19.00 -4.94
CA ALA A 70 -2.58 -17.65 -5.33
C ALA A 70 -2.37 -17.40 -6.83
N ILE A 71 -1.22 -17.82 -7.38
CA ILE A 71 -0.93 -17.71 -8.82
C ILE A 71 -1.89 -18.55 -9.65
N ALA A 72 -2.20 -19.79 -9.23
CA ALA A 72 -3.15 -20.66 -9.92
C ALA A 72 -4.56 -20.05 -9.95
N LEU A 73 -5.00 -19.44 -8.85
CA LEU A 73 -6.28 -18.74 -8.77
C LEU A 73 -6.33 -17.54 -9.73
N GLY A 74 -5.26 -16.74 -9.76
CA GLY A 74 -5.13 -15.64 -10.72
C GLY A 74 -5.15 -16.11 -12.18
N ALA A 75 -4.37 -17.16 -12.48
CA ALA A 75 -4.33 -17.76 -13.82
C ALA A 75 -5.70 -18.32 -14.23
N PHE A 76 -6.41 -18.98 -13.33
CA PHE A 76 -7.78 -19.43 -13.55
C PHE A 76 -8.71 -18.26 -13.88
N GLY A 77 -8.61 -17.16 -13.13
CA GLY A 77 -9.34 -15.92 -13.41
C GLY A 77 -9.07 -15.37 -14.81
N LEU A 78 -7.82 -15.37 -15.26
CA LEU A 78 -7.46 -14.94 -16.63
C LEU A 78 -8.01 -15.88 -17.71
N VAL A 79 -8.01 -17.20 -17.47
CA VAL A 79 -8.55 -18.19 -18.42
C VAL A 79 -10.07 -18.01 -18.57
N VAL A 80 -10.78 -17.88 -17.46
CA VAL A 80 -12.23 -17.63 -17.45
C VAL A 80 -12.54 -16.25 -18.08
N GLY A 81 -11.76 -15.23 -17.73
CA GLY A 81 -11.93 -13.85 -18.19
C GLY A 81 -11.32 -13.51 -19.54
N ARG A 82 -10.73 -14.46 -20.28
CA ARG A 82 -9.88 -14.19 -21.47
C ARG A 82 -10.54 -13.32 -22.55
N THR A 83 -11.85 -13.45 -22.75
CA THR A 83 -12.60 -12.63 -23.70
C THR A 83 -12.74 -11.20 -23.22
N ARG A 84 -13.04 -11.00 -21.93
CA ARG A 84 -13.10 -9.69 -21.26
C ARG A 84 -11.72 -9.03 -21.22
N LEU A 85 -10.66 -9.79 -20.88
CA LEU A 85 -9.28 -9.29 -20.90
C LEU A 85 -8.90 -8.68 -22.25
N ARG A 86 -9.22 -9.36 -23.36
CA ARG A 86 -8.98 -8.84 -24.71
C ARG A 86 -9.83 -7.60 -25.03
N ALA A 87 -11.02 -7.48 -24.44
CA ALA A 87 -11.85 -6.29 -24.58
C ALA A 87 -11.25 -5.12 -23.78
N ASP A 88 -10.97 -5.32 -22.49
CA ASP A 88 -10.36 -4.33 -21.59
C ASP A 88 -9.04 -3.80 -22.16
N TRP A 89 -8.20 -4.69 -22.69
CA TRP A 89 -6.94 -4.31 -23.34
C TRP A 89 -7.15 -3.43 -24.57
N ARG A 90 -8.08 -3.80 -25.46
CA ARG A 90 -8.40 -3.01 -26.66
C ARG A 90 -8.96 -1.64 -26.30
N GLU A 91 -9.84 -1.60 -25.30
CA GLU A 91 -10.46 -0.36 -24.81
C GLU A 91 -9.42 0.57 -24.18
N ALA A 92 -8.57 0.04 -23.30
CA ALA A 92 -7.46 0.80 -22.72
C ALA A 92 -6.50 1.29 -23.80
N ARG A 93 -6.06 0.41 -24.72
CA ARG A 93 -5.20 0.81 -25.85
C ARG A 93 -5.83 1.93 -26.67
N GLY A 94 -7.14 1.84 -26.93
CA GLY A 94 -7.91 2.89 -27.59
C GLY A 94 -7.80 4.23 -26.85
N ARG A 95 -8.13 4.25 -25.54
CA ARG A 95 -8.02 5.46 -24.70
C ARG A 95 -6.61 6.06 -24.67
N TRP A 96 -5.59 5.23 -24.52
CA TRP A 96 -4.18 5.64 -24.45
C TRP A 96 -3.61 6.10 -25.79
N SER A 97 -4.23 5.72 -26.91
CA SER A 97 -3.84 6.17 -28.25
C SER A 97 -4.46 7.51 -28.66
N MET A 98 -5.42 8.02 -27.89
CA MET A 98 -6.04 9.33 -28.14
C MET A 98 -5.05 10.47 -27.87
N PRO A 99 -5.29 11.68 -28.39
CA PRO A 99 -4.56 12.87 -27.94
C PRO A 99 -4.74 13.09 -26.42
N VAL A 100 -3.69 13.52 -25.72
CA VAL A 100 -3.69 13.73 -24.25
C VAL A 100 -4.82 14.68 -23.80
N GLY A 101 -5.20 15.66 -24.63
CA GLY A 101 -6.30 16.59 -24.34
C GLY A 101 -7.69 15.94 -24.35
N ALA A 102 -7.86 14.77 -24.97
CA ALA A 102 -9.16 14.09 -25.09
C ALA A 102 -9.73 13.74 -23.72
N SER A 103 -11.06 13.83 -23.58
CA SER A 103 -11.78 13.57 -22.31
C SER A 103 -11.56 12.14 -21.79
N GLY A 104 -11.45 11.17 -22.69
CA GLY A 104 -11.24 9.76 -22.36
C GLY A 104 -9.79 9.34 -22.10
N HIS A 105 -8.80 10.23 -22.27
CA HIS A 105 -7.40 9.86 -22.07
C HIS A 105 -7.08 9.69 -20.57
N PRO A 106 -6.43 8.59 -20.12
CA PRO A 106 -6.21 8.32 -18.70
C PRO A 106 -5.01 9.08 -18.09
N TRP A 107 -4.55 10.17 -18.71
CA TRP A 107 -3.33 10.86 -18.25
C TRP A 107 -3.43 11.45 -16.84
N PRO A 108 -4.61 11.92 -16.33
CA PRO A 108 -4.66 12.44 -14.97
C PRO A 108 -4.42 11.34 -13.92
N LEU A 109 -4.87 10.10 -14.19
CA LEU A 109 -4.55 8.95 -13.36
C LEU A 109 -3.02 8.75 -13.34
N LEU A 110 -2.36 8.76 -14.50
CA LEU A 110 -0.90 8.62 -14.56
C LEU A 110 -0.18 9.74 -13.82
N ALA A 111 -0.61 10.98 -13.98
CA ALA A 111 -0.04 12.12 -13.27
C ALA A 111 -0.17 11.95 -11.75
N VAL A 112 -1.35 11.56 -11.26
CA VAL A 112 -1.59 11.23 -9.85
C VAL A 112 -0.65 10.11 -9.39
N MET A 113 -0.55 9.02 -10.14
CA MET A 113 0.31 7.88 -9.82
C MET A 113 1.79 8.25 -9.77
N VAL A 114 2.27 9.09 -10.69
CA VAL A 114 3.67 9.54 -10.73
C VAL A 114 3.97 10.44 -9.54
N VAL A 115 3.13 11.47 -9.30
CA VAL A 115 3.34 12.42 -8.20
C VAL A 115 3.24 11.73 -6.84
N CYS A 116 2.17 10.97 -6.61
CA CYS A 116 1.98 10.28 -5.34
C CYS A 116 2.97 9.13 -5.18
N GLY A 117 3.31 8.42 -6.26
CA GLY A 117 4.29 7.34 -6.23
C GLY A 117 5.70 7.83 -5.89
N ALA A 118 6.13 8.95 -6.47
CA ALA A 118 7.40 9.58 -6.12
C ALA A 118 7.44 9.98 -4.64
N TRP A 119 6.37 10.56 -4.13
CA TRP A 119 6.24 10.87 -2.70
C TRP A 119 6.27 9.61 -1.82
N THR A 120 5.50 8.57 -2.15
CA THR A 120 5.48 7.30 -1.41
C THR A 120 6.86 6.67 -1.36
N ILE A 121 7.60 6.64 -2.47
CA ILE A 121 8.97 6.12 -2.52
C ILE A 121 9.91 6.95 -1.63
N HIS A 122 9.84 8.27 -1.73
CA HIS A 122 10.65 9.17 -0.92
C HIS A 122 10.38 8.98 0.59
N PHE A 123 9.10 8.95 0.97
CA PHE A 123 8.66 8.73 2.34
C PHE A 123 9.16 7.38 2.88
N LEU A 124 8.93 6.29 2.13
CA LEU A 124 9.28 4.94 2.57
C LEU A 124 10.79 4.71 2.63
N HIS A 125 11.57 5.40 1.78
CA HIS A 125 13.04 5.39 1.88
C HIS A 125 13.54 5.94 3.23
N GLN A 126 12.76 6.79 3.89
CA GLN A 126 13.10 7.35 5.19
C GLN A 126 12.39 6.65 6.36
N ALA A 127 11.44 5.74 6.09
CA ALA A 127 10.63 5.10 7.14
C ALA A 127 11.50 4.32 8.14
N TYR A 128 12.40 3.47 7.64
CA TYR A 128 13.41 2.77 8.44
C TYR A 128 14.79 2.92 7.80
N VAL A 129 15.75 3.44 8.59
CA VAL A 129 17.12 3.69 8.15
C VAL A 129 18.08 3.10 9.17
N TYR A 130 18.91 2.15 8.75
CA TYR A 130 20.02 1.70 9.58
C TYR A 130 21.18 2.68 9.51
N THR A 131 21.70 3.03 10.68
CA THR A 131 22.96 3.76 10.85
C THR A 131 23.88 2.95 11.77
N PRO A 132 25.17 3.30 11.90
CA PRO A 132 26.06 2.67 12.88
C PRO A 132 25.55 2.76 14.33
N ALA A 133 24.68 3.72 14.65
CA ALA A 133 24.10 3.90 15.99
C ALA A 133 22.82 3.07 16.22
N GLY A 134 22.24 2.46 15.18
CA GLY A 134 21.06 1.61 15.28
C GLY A 134 20.04 1.85 14.17
N LEU A 135 18.82 1.33 14.38
CA LEU A 135 17.68 1.53 13.50
C LEU A 135 16.97 2.84 13.83
N TYR A 136 16.89 3.74 12.87
CA TYR A 136 16.19 5.02 12.96
C TYR A 136 14.85 4.91 12.23
N ALA A 137 13.83 5.56 12.79
CA ALA A 137 12.53 5.73 12.18
C ALA A 137 12.36 7.19 11.73
N GLY A 138 12.01 7.41 10.46
CA GLY A 138 11.90 8.76 9.89
C GLY A 138 10.68 9.56 10.32
N TYR A 139 9.75 8.95 11.06
CA TYR A 139 8.53 9.59 11.53
C TYR A 139 8.06 8.98 12.86
N ILE A 140 7.47 9.80 13.74
CA ILE A 140 7.11 9.39 15.11
C ILE A 140 6.13 8.22 15.16
N ASN A 141 5.14 8.17 14.26
CA ASN A 141 4.20 7.04 14.25
C ASN A 141 4.80 5.81 13.56
N VAL A 142 5.84 5.95 12.73
CA VAL A 142 6.62 4.79 12.27
C VAL A 142 7.42 4.23 13.45
N TRP A 143 8.01 5.09 14.28
CA TRP A 143 8.72 4.64 15.48
C TRP A 143 7.82 3.83 16.43
N GLY A 144 6.61 4.33 16.72
CA GLY A 144 5.65 3.67 17.60
C GLY A 144 4.96 2.46 16.97
N ASP A 145 4.16 2.69 15.93
CA ASP A 145 3.25 1.66 15.41
C ASP A 145 4.00 0.60 14.61
N TRP A 146 5.02 0.97 13.83
CA TRP A 146 5.76 -0.05 13.08
C TRP A 146 6.63 -0.92 13.98
N ALA A 147 6.99 -0.51 15.20
CA ALA A 147 7.63 -1.41 16.16
C ALA A 147 6.69 -2.57 16.57
N VAL A 148 5.39 -2.30 16.67
CA VAL A 148 4.37 -3.34 16.90
C VAL A 148 4.27 -4.26 15.70
N HIS A 149 4.15 -3.71 14.48
CA HIS A 149 4.11 -4.50 13.24
C HIS A 149 5.38 -5.33 13.00
N LEU A 150 6.55 -4.77 13.32
CA LEU A 150 7.82 -5.48 13.28
C LEU A 150 7.80 -6.67 14.26
N SER A 151 7.23 -6.49 15.45
CA SER A 151 7.05 -7.57 16.43
C SER A 151 6.09 -8.65 15.92
N PHE A 152 4.98 -8.27 15.27
CA PHE A 152 4.02 -9.21 14.69
C PHE A 152 4.65 -10.01 13.54
N ALA A 153 5.22 -9.34 12.54
CA ALA A 153 5.88 -9.99 11.42
C ALA A 153 7.05 -10.88 11.89
N GLY A 154 7.84 -10.40 12.85
CA GLY A 154 8.96 -11.15 13.44
C GLY A 154 8.50 -12.41 14.19
N SER A 155 7.37 -12.34 14.89
CA SER A 155 6.80 -13.50 15.59
C SER A 155 6.43 -14.64 14.63
N PHE A 156 5.95 -14.34 13.43
CA PHE A 156 5.72 -15.34 12.39
C PHE A 156 7.01 -15.79 11.72
N ALA A 157 7.87 -14.83 11.33
CA ALA A 157 9.07 -15.10 10.57
C ALA A 157 10.10 -15.94 11.34
N TYR A 158 10.21 -15.74 12.66
CA TYR A 158 11.25 -16.33 13.49
C TYR A 158 10.71 -17.04 14.74
N GLY A 159 9.50 -16.71 15.21
CA GLY A 159 8.96 -17.16 16.49
C GLY A 159 7.95 -18.30 16.44
N HIS A 160 7.65 -18.85 15.25
CA HIS A 160 6.70 -19.95 15.08
C HIS A 160 5.31 -19.66 15.70
N ASN A 161 4.82 -18.44 15.56
CA ASN A 161 3.60 -17.96 16.23
C ASN A 161 2.30 -18.57 15.68
N PHE A 162 2.05 -19.84 16.01
CA PHE A 162 0.89 -20.63 15.59
C PHE A 162 0.33 -21.51 16.72
N PRO A 163 -0.96 -21.37 17.11
CA PRO A 163 -1.90 -20.36 16.61
C PRO A 163 -1.43 -18.92 16.93
N PRO A 164 -1.84 -17.90 16.16
CA PRO A 164 -1.39 -16.52 16.38
C PRO A 164 -1.75 -15.98 17.77
N GLU A 165 -0.72 -15.58 18.52
CA GLU A 165 -0.81 -14.89 19.81
C GLU A 165 -0.10 -13.54 19.77
N TYR A 166 -0.43 -12.64 20.70
CA TYR A 166 0.30 -11.37 20.81
C TYR A 166 1.74 -11.62 21.29
N PRO A 167 2.78 -11.22 20.54
CA PRO A 167 4.16 -11.42 20.97
C PRO A 167 4.56 -10.54 22.17
N ILE A 168 3.82 -9.45 22.41
CA ILE A 168 4.05 -8.53 23.54
C ILE A 168 3.24 -8.96 24.78
N ASP A 169 2.15 -9.69 24.60
CA ASP A 169 1.24 -10.17 25.65
C ASP A 169 0.93 -11.67 25.42
N ALA A 170 1.94 -12.50 25.66
CA ALA A 170 1.90 -13.93 25.33
C ALA A 170 0.79 -14.68 26.10
N GLY A 171 0.22 -15.71 25.47
CA GLY A 171 -0.93 -16.44 26.00
C GLY A 171 -2.29 -15.84 25.62
N HIS A 172 -2.32 -14.64 25.03
CA HIS A 172 -3.54 -14.03 24.50
C HIS A 172 -3.60 -14.12 22.98
N ARG A 173 -4.77 -14.52 22.46
CA ARG A 173 -5.02 -14.65 21.03
C ARG A 173 -4.85 -13.30 20.32
N MET A 174 -4.15 -13.32 19.19
CA MET A 174 -3.97 -12.11 18.37
C MET A 174 -5.31 -11.69 17.74
N GLY A 175 -5.86 -10.56 18.22
CA GLY A 175 -7.10 -9.97 17.72
C GLY A 175 -6.90 -8.82 16.73
N TYR A 176 -5.66 -8.34 16.59
CA TYR A 176 -5.30 -7.28 15.63
C TYR A 176 -5.26 -7.84 14.19
N PRO A 177 -5.68 -7.11 13.14
CA PRO A 177 -5.54 -7.56 11.76
C PRO A 177 -4.06 -7.73 11.35
N PHE A 178 -3.59 -8.97 11.23
CA PHE A 178 -2.15 -9.27 11.07
C PHE A 178 -1.75 -9.80 9.69
N MET A 179 -2.67 -9.87 8.71
CA MET A 179 -2.40 -10.52 7.41
C MET A 179 -1.28 -9.84 6.61
N ILE A 180 -1.14 -8.53 6.72
CA ILE A 180 -0.06 -7.80 6.03
C ILE A 180 1.30 -7.96 6.73
N ASP A 181 1.30 -8.15 8.05
CA ASP A 181 2.49 -8.57 8.82
C ASP A 181 2.87 -10.02 8.49
N PHE A 182 1.88 -10.87 8.27
CA PHE A 182 2.08 -12.23 7.79
C PHE A 182 2.70 -12.25 6.39
N LEU A 183 2.21 -11.42 5.47
CA LEU A 183 2.84 -11.24 4.15
C LEU A 183 4.28 -10.72 4.27
N ALA A 184 4.57 -9.85 5.23
CA ALA A 184 5.94 -9.41 5.52
C ALA A 184 6.82 -10.57 6.05
N ALA A 185 6.25 -11.51 6.81
CA ALA A 185 6.96 -12.72 7.23
C ALA A 185 7.26 -13.68 6.06
N ASP A 186 6.34 -13.82 5.10
CA ASP A 186 6.59 -14.56 3.86
C ASP A 186 7.79 -13.98 3.09
N LEU A 187 7.85 -12.65 2.99
CA LEU A 187 8.95 -11.92 2.34
C LEU A 187 10.31 -12.13 3.01
N VAL A 188 10.33 -12.35 4.32
CA VAL A 188 11.56 -12.72 5.03
C VAL A 188 12.06 -14.09 4.57
N ARG A 189 11.16 -15.05 4.37
CA ARG A 189 11.53 -16.39 3.89
C ARG A 189 12.00 -16.40 2.42
N VAL A 190 11.71 -15.35 1.65
CA VAL A 190 12.21 -15.18 0.28
C VAL A 190 13.37 -14.17 0.14
N GLY A 191 13.94 -13.73 1.27
CA GLY A 191 15.26 -13.07 1.28
C GLY A 191 15.31 -11.64 1.83
N LEU A 192 14.19 -11.01 2.19
CA LEU A 192 14.25 -9.67 2.81
C LEU A 192 14.59 -9.72 4.30
N SER A 193 15.28 -8.69 4.79
CA SER A 193 15.29 -8.43 6.23
C SER A 193 13.89 -8.07 6.72
N LEU A 194 13.65 -8.21 8.03
CA LEU A 194 12.35 -7.91 8.62
C LEU A 194 11.91 -6.45 8.40
N THR A 195 12.83 -5.50 8.47
CA THR A 195 12.54 -4.08 8.18
C THR A 195 12.27 -3.83 6.71
N GLU A 196 12.97 -4.51 5.81
CA GLU A 196 12.73 -4.38 4.37
C GLU A 196 11.40 -5.01 3.96
N SER A 197 11.01 -6.15 4.53
CA SER A 197 9.73 -6.79 4.23
C SER A 197 8.55 -5.91 4.63
N ILE A 198 8.65 -5.31 5.81
CA ILE A 198 7.77 -4.28 6.33
C ILE A 198 7.68 -3.10 5.33
N THR A 199 8.79 -2.49 4.93
CA THR A 199 8.75 -1.37 3.97
C THR A 199 8.22 -1.80 2.60
N ALA A 200 8.52 -3.02 2.14
CA ALA A 200 8.11 -3.54 0.84
C ALA A 200 6.60 -3.80 0.74
N THR A 201 5.98 -4.38 1.77
CA THR A 201 4.52 -4.58 1.79
C THR A 201 3.78 -3.24 1.89
N SER A 202 4.31 -2.27 2.65
CA SER A 202 3.81 -0.89 2.65
C SER A 202 3.95 -0.21 1.29
N ALA A 203 5.06 -0.41 0.58
CA ALA A 203 5.26 0.13 -0.76
C ALA A 203 4.24 -0.43 -1.76
N MET A 204 3.99 -1.74 -1.74
CA MET A 204 3.02 -2.38 -2.63
C MET A 204 1.63 -1.74 -2.53
N LEU A 205 1.12 -1.55 -1.31
CA LEU A 205 -0.20 -0.96 -1.08
C LEU A 205 -0.20 0.56 -1.22
N GLY A 206 0.83 1.23 -0.69
CA GLY A 206 0.98 2.69 -0.75
C GLY A 206 1.16 3.23 -2.17
N LEU A 207 1.75 2.46 -3.07
CA LEU A 207 1.84 2.80 -4.50
C LEU A 207 0.52 2.58 -5.23
N ALA A 208 -0.28 1.60 -4.84
CA ALA A 208 -1.59 1.33 -5.45
C ALA A 208 -2.66 2.33 -4.97
N PHE A 209 -2.62 2.73 -3.69
CA PHE A 209 -3.68 3.48 -3.01
C PHE A 209 -4.13 4.77 -3.74
N PRO A 210 -3.25 5.67 -4.22
CA PRO A 210 -3.68 6.88 -4.92
C PRO A 210 -4.51 6.57 -6.17
N GLY A 211 -4.14 5.53 -6.92
CA GLY A 211 -4.88 5.08 -8.10
C GLY A 211 -6.22 4.43 -7.72
N VAL A 212 -6.25 3.65 -6.64
CA VAL A 212 -7.49 3.06 -6.10
C VAL A 212 -8.49 4.16 -5.74
N LEU A 213 -8.04 5.16 -4.98
CA LEU A 213 -8.86 6.29 -4.56
C LEU A 213 -9.33 7.13 -5.76
N TYR A 214 -8.43 7.41 -6.71
CA TYR A 214 -8.77 8.12 -7.94
C TYR A 214 -9.88 7.40 -8.72
N LEU A 215 -9.74 6.09 -8.94
CA LEU A 215 -10.69 5.31 -9.73
C LEU A 215 -12.03 5.14 -9.02
N ALA A 216 -12.01 4.95 -7.70
CA ALA A 216 -13.22 4.97 -6.89
C ALA A 216 -13.94 6.33 -7.02
N ALA A 217 -13.23 7.44 -6.83
CA ALA A 217 -13.80 8.78 -6.97
C ALA A 217 -14.32 9.05 -8.40
N LEU A 218 -13.63 8.54 -9.42
CA LEU A 218 -14.08 8.62 -10.82
C LEU A 218 -15.40 7.88 -11.05
N ARG A 219 -15.59 6.70 -10.43
CA ARG A 219 -16.87 5.98 -10.49
C ARG A 219 -18.01 6.73 -9.81
N PHE A 220 -17.73 7.44 -8.71
CA PHE A 220 -18.76 8.20 -7.99
C PHE A 220 -19.12 9.53 -8.66
N ALA A 221 -18.12 10.27 -9.16
CA ALA A 221 -18.31 11.64 -9.62
C ALA A 221 -18.31 11.80 -11.15
N ALA A 222 -17.96 10.74 -11.91
CA ALA A 222 -17.81 10.76 -13.37
C ALA A 222 -16.91 11.89 -13.93
N SER A 223 -16.04 12.46 -13.09
CA SER A 223 -15.16 13.57 -13.43
C SER A 223 -13.73 13.29 -13.00
N ARG A 224 -12.82 13.26 -13.98
CA ARG A 224 -11.37 13.08 -13.78
C ARG A 224 -10.74 14.18 -12.92
N VAL A 225 -11.28 15.40 -13.01
CA VAL A 225 -10.82 16.53 -12.20
C VAL A 225 -11.25 16.33 -10.75
N VAL A 226 -12.51 15.99 -10.51
CA VAL A 226 -13.01 15.72 -9.15
C VAL A 226 -12.27 14.52 -8.54
N ALA A 227 -11.99 13.48 -9.33
CA ALA A 227 -11.21 12.34 -8.88
C ALA A 227 -9.78 12.72 -8.47
N ALA A 228 -9.08 13.52 -9.27
CA ALA A 228 -7.74 14.00 -8.92
C ALA A 228 -7.77 14.89 -7.67
N VAL A 229 -8.72 15.84 -7.60
CA VAL A 229 -8.91 16.71 -6.44
C VAL A 229 -9.21 15.89 -5.19
N ALA A 230 -10.06 14.86 -5.27
CA ALA A 230 -10.37 14.00 -4.14
C ALA A 230 -9.12 13.30 -3.57
N VAL A 231 -8.21 12.83 -4.45
CA VAL A 231 -6.92 12.26 -4.02
C VAL A 231 -6.10 13.29 -3.26
N PHE A 232 -5.87 14.48 -3.82
CA PHE A 232 -5.03 15.48 -3.17
C PHE A 232 -5.67 16.09 -1.92
N VAL A 233 -6.99 16.27 -1.90
CA VAL A 233 -7.73 16.68 -0.69
C VAL A 233 -7.55 15.63 0.40
N PHE A 234 -7.63 14.34 0.08
CA PHE A 234 -7.40 13.28 1.06
C PHE A 234 -5.94 13.27 1.55
N LEU A 235 -4.97 13.26 0.62
CA LEU A 235 -3.55 13.16 0.95
C LEU A 235 -3.01 14.38 1.70
N LEU A 236 -3.52 15.58 1.39
CA LEU A 236 -3.13 16.85 2.00
C LEU A 236 -4.10 17.32 3.09
N SER A 237 -5.07 16.49 3.49
CA SER A 237 -6.05 16.84 4.52
C SER A 237 -5.34 17.13 5.84
N GLY A 238 -5.75 18.22 6.50
CA GLY A 238 -5.03 18.77 7.65
C GLY A 238 -5.82 19.81 8.46
N GLY A 239 -7.15 19.87 8.28
CA GLY A 239 -8.00 20.89 8.90
C GLY A 239 -7.71 22.31 8.37
N LEU A 240 -7.95 23.32 9.20
CA LEU A 240 -7.75 24.74 8.86
C LEU A 240 -6.28 25.21 8.99
N GLY A 241 -5.35 24.28 9.19
CA GLY A 241 -3.91 24.55 9.33
C GLY A 241 -3.29 25.34 8.18
N PHE A 242 -3.82 25.18 6.97
CA PHE A 242 -3.34 25.87 5.78
C PHE A 242 -3.45 27.40 5.89
N VAL A 243 -4.34 27.93 6.73
CA VAL A 243 -4.44 29.39 6.98
C VAL A 243 -3.15 29.92 7.60
N TYR A 244 -2.57 29.17 8.55
CA TYR A 244 -1.29 29.52 9.17
C TYR A 244 -0.13 29.34 8.19
N LEU A 245 -0.17 28.31 7.33
CA LEU A 245 0.83 28.13 6.27
C LEU A 245 0.82 29.31 5.31
N LEU A 246 -0.35 29.78 4.88
CA LEU A 246 -0.48 30.96 4.02
C LEU A 246 0.07 32.21 4.70
N SER A 247 -0.22 32.41 5.99
CA SER A 247 0.38 33.49 6.78
C SER A 247 1.90 33.38 6.80
N ASP A 248 2.46 32.22 7.12
CA ASP A 248 3.92 32.04 7.21
C ASP A 248 4.60 32.24 5.84
N LEU A 249 3.96 31.80 4.73
CA LEU A 249 4.42 32.06 3.37
C LEU A 249 4.35 33.56 2.98
N GLN A 250 3.34 34.29 3.44
CA GLN A 250 3.23 35.74 3.19
C GLN A 250 4.35 36.52 3.88
N HIS A 251 4.79 36.10 5.06
CA HIS A 251 5.83 36.78 5.83
C HIS A 251 7.25 36.31 5.45
N GLY A 252 7.45 35.01 5.25
CA GLY A 252 8.76 34.38 5.04
C GLY A 252 9.04 33.93 3.60
N GLY A 253 8.06 34.05 2.69
CA GLY A 253 8.17 33.54 1.33
C GLY A 253 8.26 32.01 1.28
N LEU A 254 8.70 31.48 0.13
CA LEU A 254 8.83 30.03 -0.09
C LEU A 254 9.88 29.37 0.82
N ALA A 255 10.82 30.14 1.39
CA ALA A 255 11.81 29.62 2.33
C ALA A 255 11.17 28.97 3.58
N ALA A 256 9.95 29.38 3.96
CA ALA A 256 9.20 28.75 5.03
C ALA A 256 8.87 27.26 4.77
N LEU A 257 8.96 26.78 3.52
CA LEU A 257 8.75 25.38 3.16
C LEU A 257 10.00 24.50 3.39
N GLU A 258 11.19 25.10 3.45
CA GLU A 258 12.43 24.35 3.73
C GLU A 258 12.56 24.01 5.22
N HIS A 259 12.13 24.95 6.07
CA HIS A 259 12.11 24.81 7.51
C HIS A 259 10.75 25.25 8.05
N LEU A 260 9.81 24.29 8.11
CA LEU A 260 8.47 24.56 8.59
C LEU A 260 8.53 25.05 10.06
N PRO A 261 8.01 26.25 10.37
CA PRO A 261 8.12 26.85 11.70
C PRO A 261 7.24 26.16 12.75
N ARG A 262 6.23 25.39 12.30
CA ARG A 262 5.26 24.71 13.15
C ARG A 262 4.63 23.52 12.42
N GLU A 263 4.02 22.63 13.20
CA GLU A 263 3.10 21.63 12.66
C GLU A 263 1.76 22.30 12.32
N TYR A 264 1.34 22.22 11.06
CA TYR A 264 0.11 22.90 10.61
C TYR A 264 -1.15 22.09 10.89
N THR A 265 -1.04 20.78 10.99
CA THR A 265 -2.17 19.85 11.17
C THR A 265 -2.41 19.53 12.65
N LEU A 266 -1.34 19.56 13.45
CA LEU A 266 -1.35 19.37 14.90
C LEU A 266 -0.71 20.58 15.61
N ASN A 267 -1.46 21.67 15.74
CA ASN A 267 -1.01 22.85 16.47
C ASN A 267 -1.77 23.01 17.79
N ARG A 268 -1.14 22.60 18.90
CA ARG A 268 -1.76 22.63 20.24
C ARG A 268 -2.00 24.04 20.76
N ASP A 269 -1.20 25.02 20.34
CA ASP A 269 -1.31 26.41 20.81
C ASP A 269 -2.63 27.07 20.36
N VAL A 270 -3.16 26.62 19.22
CA VAL A 270 -4.43 27.08 18.64
C VAL A 270 -5.50 25.98 18.63
N ASN A 271 -5.27 24.90 19.39
CA ASN A 271 -6.15 23.74 19.51
C ASN A 271 -6.53 23.10 18.15
N LEU A 272 -5.61 23.11 17.19
CA LEU A 272 -5.73 22.30 15.98
C LEU A 272 -5.21 20.89 16.27
N GLN A 273 -6.13 19.91 16.25
CA GLN A 273 -5.81 18.49 16.46
C GLN A 273 -6.32 17.64 15.29
N TRP A 274 -6.09 18.13 14.06
CA TRP A 274 -6.52 17.46 12.86
C TRP A 274 -5.36 16.71 12.24
N LEU A 275 -5.17 15.46 12.64
CA LEU A 275 -4.08 14.66 12.11
C LEU A 275 -4.31 14.35 10.62
N ASN A 276 -3.24 14.46 9.83
CA ASN A 276 -3.29 14.10 8.41
C ASN A 276 -3.60 12.59 8.27
N PRO A 277 -4.57 12.19 7.44
CA PRO A 277 -4.97 10.78 7.32
C PRO A 277 -3.86 9.84 6.86
N VAL A 278 -2.92 10.32 6.04
CA VAL A 278 -1.78 9.51 5.59
C VAL A 278 -0.84 9.26 6.76
N LEU A 279 -0.43 10.31 7.45
CA LEU A 279 0.55 10.24 8.53
C LEU A 279 0.00 9.61 9.81
N ALA A 280 -1.30 9.72 10.10
CA ALA A 280 -1.90 9.19 11.32
C ALA A 280 -2.59 7.84 11.17
N TYR A 281 -3.08 7.50 9.97
CA TYR A 281 -3.85 6.26 9.77
C TYR A 281 -3.21 5.33 8.75
N LEU A 282 -2.94 5.79 7.52
CA LEU A 282 -2.44 4.88 6.47
C LEU A 282 -1.02 4.38 6.73
N VAL A 283 -0.10 5.28 7.09
CA VAL A 283 1.27 4.89 7.39
C VAL A 283 1.34 4.05 8.64
N PRO A 284 0.74 4.42 9.78
CA PRO A 284 1.04 3.75 11.04
C PRO A 284 0.31 2.40 11.19
N GLN A 285 -0.98 2.35 10.84
CA GLN A 285 -1.86 1.23 11.20
C GLN A 285 -1.70 0.00 10.30
N ARG A 286 -1.15 0.18 9.09
CA ARG A 286 -0.78 -0.90 8.15
C ARG A 286 -1.61 -2.18 8.29
N SER A 287 -2.92 -2.11 8.03
CA SER A 287 -3.86 -3.22 8.18
C SER A 287 -4.68 -3.41 6.92
#